data_AF-A0A5K7Z0U0-F1
#
_entry.id   AF-A0A5K7Z0U0-F1
#
_cell.length_a   1.000
_cell.length_b   1.000
_cell.length_c   1.000
_cell.angle_alpha   90.00
_cell.angle_beta   90.00
_cell.angle_gamma   90.00
#
_symmetry.space_group_name_H-M   'P 1'
#
loop_
_entity.id
_entity.type
_entity.pdbx_description
1 polymer ?
#
loop_
_entity_poly.entity_id
_entity_poly.type
_entity_poly.pdbx_seq_one_letter_code
_entity_poly.pdbx_strand_id
1 'polypeptide(L)'
;MPFLQGQLESADQTIAKPLSKTLSELEVDYRGLPEGSDRIIYRVAGKELKLRFQDNMIPADLAVEAYAKIEKDPTLDTPRKRAVGFGKMLQADIVVVGTVWRFREKGALEDVPDSPASVGFALYLVDVETGLRLWRGTFDGTQKALTEDVLGGIKQLGMGLHWLTAEELARYGVKSLLRKLPS
;
A
#
# COMPACT_ATOMS: atom_id res chain seq x y z
N MET A 1 -10.05 -2.77 4.95
CA MET A 1 -9.46 -1.41 4.92
C MET A 1 -9.15 -1.04 3.48
N PRO A 2 -8.93 0.25 3.11
CA PRO A 2 -8.92 0.70 1.71
C PRO A 2 -7.66 0.26 0.93
N PHE A 3 -7.18 -0.95 1.20
CA PHE A 3 -6.06 -1.58 0.53
C PHE A 3 -6.63 -2.70 -0.32
N LEU A 4 -6.27 -2.70 -1.60
CA LEU A 4 -6.68 -3.73 -2.55
C LEU A 4 -5.48 -4.62 -2.84
N GLN A 5 -5.68 -5.93 -2.80
CA GLN A 5 -4.69 -6.85 -3.38
C GLN A 5 -4.69 -6.69 -4.91
N GLY A 6 -3.55 -6.96 -5.55
CA GLY A 6 -3.23 -6.92 -6.99
C GLY A 6 -2.88 -5.54 -7.60
N GLN A 7 -2.47 -5.57 -8.87
CA GLN A 7 -2.01 -4.40 -9.62
C GLN A 7 -3.20 -3.72 -10.30
N LEU A 8 -3.49 -2.46 -9.94
CA LEU A 8 -4.50 -1.69 -10.64
C LEU A 8 -3.88 -1.01 -11.88
N GLU A 9 -3.83 -1.75 -12.99
CA GLU A 9 -3.36 -1.36 -14.35
C GLU A 9 -1.94 -0.76 -14.45
N SER A 10 -1.28 -1.01 -15.58
CA SER A 10 0.15 -0.74 -15.82
C SER A 10 0.54 0.74 -15.60
N ALA A 11 1.80 0.98 -15.22
CA ALA A 11 2.35 2.34 -15.04
C ALA A 11 2.32 3.19 -16.33
N ASP A 12 2.21 2.54 -17.49
CA ASP A 12 2.41 3.16 -18.82
C ASP A 12 1.12 3.32 -19.65
N GLN A 13 -0.08 3.05 -19.10
CA GLN A 13 -1.34 3.22 -19.83
C GLN A 13 -1.94 4.63 -19.70
N THR A 14 -2.47 5.15 -20.82
CA THR A 14 -3.22 6.41 -20.91
C THR A 14 -4.45 6.36 -19.98
N ILE A 15 -4.63 7.41 -19.20
CA ILE A 15 -5.45 7.46 -17.98
C ILE A 15 -6.91 7.03 -18.18
N ALA A 16 -7.22 5.78 -17.83
CA ALA A 16 -8.40 5.46 -17.02
C ALA A 16 -7.90 5.21 -15.58
N LYS A 17 -8.34 6.03 -14.63
CA LYS A 17 -7.74 6.10 -13.29
C LYS A 17 -8.05 4.78 -12.53
N PRO A 18 -7.06 4.07 -11.95
CA PRO A 18 -7.30 2.83 -11.20
C PRO A 18 -8.25 2.98 -9.99
N LEU A 19 -8.42 4.22 -9.50
CA LEU A 19 -9.38 4.53 -8.44
C LEU A 19 -10.81 4.76 -8.94
N SER A 20 -11.04 4.79 -10.26
CA SER A 20 -12.30 5.17 -10.90
C SER A 20 -13.04 4.02 -11.56
N LYS A 21 -12.40 2.87 -11.77
CA LYS A 21 -13.08 1.65 -12.19
C LYS A 21 -13.82 1.02 -11.01
N THR A 22 -14.94 0.35 -11.29
CA THR A 22 -15.66 -0.40 -10.26
C THR A 22 -14.81 -1.61 -9.83
N LEU A 23 -15.00 -2.09 -8.60
CA LEU A 23 -14.25 -3.25 -8.10
C LEU A 23 -14.50 -4.51 -8.94
N SER A 24 -15.69 -4.65 -9.55
CA SER A 24 -15.99 -5.74 -10.48
C SER A 24 -15.27 -5.65 -11.82
N GLU A 25 -14.95 -4.44 -12.29
CA GLU A 25 -14.25 -4.20 -13.56
C GLU A 25 -12.73 -4.09 -13.41
N LEU A 26 -12.25 -4.09 -12.17
CA LEU A 26 -10.81 -4.06 -11.91
C LEU A 26 -10.21 -5.43 -12.23
N GLU A 27 -9.38 -5.46 -13.26
CA GLU A 27 -8.48 -6.58 -13.51
C GLU A 27 -7.37 -6.53 -12.47
N VAL A 28 -7.46 -7.46 -11.52
CA VAL A 28 -6.56 -7.53 -10.39
C VAL A 28 -5.82 -8.84 -10.48
N ASP A 29 -4.52 -8.78 -10.76
CA ASP A 29 -3.71 -10.00 -10.74
C ASP A 29 -3.46 -10.41 -9.29
N TYR A 30 -4.25 -11.37 -8.82
CA TYR A 30 -4.12 -11.97 -7.49
C TYR A 30 -3.10 -13.12 -7.44
N ARG A 31 -2.50 -13.50 -8.58
CA ARG A 31 -1.69 -14.74 -8.65
C ARG A 31 -0.48 -14.66 -7.72
N GLY A 32 -0.43 -15.57 -6.76
CA GLY A 32 0.72 -15.79 -5.88
C GLY A 32 0.90 -14.77 -4.76
N LEU A 33 -0.12 -13.96 -4.43
CA LEU A 33 -0.08 -13.13 -3.23
C LEU A 33 -0.42 -13.95 -1.98
N PRO A 34 0.45 -13.98 -0.95
CA PRO A 34 0.12 -14.57 0.33
C PRO A 34 -1.14 -13.93 0.93
N GLU A 35 -1.98 -14.76 1.56
CA GLU A 35 -3.16 -14.28 2.25
C GLU A 35 -2.77 -13.21 3.30
N GLY A 36 -3.50 -12.10 3.33
CA GLY A 36 -3.27 -11.02 4.29
C GLY A 36 -2.15 -10.04 3.93
N SER A 37 -1.53 -10.14 2.74
CA SER A 37 -0.52 -9.18 2.26
C SER A 37 -1.00 -7.72 2.31
N ASP A 38 -2.27 -7.47 2.02
CA ASP A 38 -2.94 -6.18 2.16
C ASP A 38 -2.94 -5.66 3.61
N ARG A 39 -3.16 -6.55 4.58
CA ARG A 39 -3.18 -6.20 6.01
C ARG A 39 -1.78 -5.87 6.52
N ILE A 40 -0.76 -6.56 6.01
CA ILE A 40 0.64 -6.26 6.34
C ILE A 40 0.99 -4.86 5.82
N ILE A 41 0.72 -4.56 4.55
CA ILE A 41 0.98 -3.23 3.98
C ILE A 41 0.17 -2.16 4.72
N TYR A 42 -1.10 -2.41 5.03
CA TYR A 42 -1.91 -1.49 5.84
C TYR A 42 -1.25 -1.21 7.21
N ARG A 43 -0.84 -2.26 7.94
CA ARG A 43 -0.25 -2.12 9.28
C ARG A 43 1.06 -1.35 9.23
N VAL A 44 1.92 -1.67 8.27
CA VAL A 44 3.20 -0.99 8.06
C VAL A 44 2.99 0.48 7.68
N ALA A 45 2.11 0.75 6.71
CA ALA A 45 1.76 2.11 6.29
C ALA A 45 1.17 2.92 7.44
N GLY A 46 0.19 2.38 8.17
CA GLY A 46 -0.45 3.03 9.32
C GLY A 46 0.55 3.36 10.43
N LYS A 47 1.49 2.45 10.73
CA LYS A 47 2.54 2.71 11.72
C LYS A 47 3.45 3.87 11.30
N GLU A 48 3.94 3.87 10.07
CA GLU A 48 4.85 4.93 9.59
C GLU A 48 4.12 6.28 9.40
N LEU A 49 2.84 6.26 8.99
CA LEU A 49 1.99 7.45 8.94
C LEU A 49 1.75 8.02 10.34
N LYS A 50 1.45 7.18 11.35
CA LYS A 50 1.29 7.63 12.74
C LYS A 50 2.55 8.28 13.28
N LEU A 51 3.73 7.76 12.95
CA LEU A 51 5.01 8.37 13.34
C LEU A 51 5.19 9.77 12.72
N ARG A 52 4.71 9.99 11.49
CA ARG A 52 4.86 11.27 10.78
C ARG A 52 3.79 12.30 11.16
N PHE A 53 2.53 11.88 11.25
CA PHE A 53 1.38 12.76 11.39
C PHE A 53 0.79 12.79 12.81
N GLN A 54 1.25 11.92 13.71
CA GLN A 54 0.95 11.90 15.14
C GLN A 54 -0.56 11.98 15.40
N ASP A 55 -1.01 13.03 16.09
CA ASP A 55 -2.40 13.22 16.51
C ASP A 55 -3.34 13.60 15.36
N ASN A 56 -2.82 13.90 14.17
CA ASN A 56 -3.61 14.14 12.96
C ASN A 56 -4.04 12.84 12.25
N MET A 57 -3.85 11.68 12.90
CA MET A 57 -4.29 10.38 12.39
C MET A 57 -5.52 9.90 13.15
N ILE A 58 -6.55 9.47 12.41
CA ILE A 58 -7.66 8.70 13.00
C ILE A 58 -7.10 7.42 13.64
N PRO A 59 -7.46 7.11 14.91
CA PRO A 59 -7.08 5.88 15.57
C PRO A 59 -7.43 4.63 14.75
N ALA A 60 -6.52 3.64 14.76
CA ALA A 60 -6.62 2.47 13.89
C ALA A 60 -7.84 1.58 14.21
N ASP A 61 -8.21 1.47 15.49
CA ASP A 61 -9.40 0.79 15.97
C ASP A 61 -10.68 1.42 15.44
N LEU A 62 -10.81 2.75 15.54
CA LEU A 62 -11.93 3.50 14.97
C LEU A 62 -12.00 3.33 13.44
N ALA A 63 -10.86 3.38 12.77
CA ALA A 63 -10.76 3.16 11.32
C ALA A 63 -11.22 1.75 10.91
N VAL A 64 -10.82 0.72 11.67
CA VAL A 64 -11.23 -0.67 11.45
C VAL A 64 -12.74 -0.84 11.64
N GLU A 65 -13.28 -0.33 12.75
CA GLU A 65 -14.70 -0.42 13.07
C GLU A 65 -15.55 0.30 12.02
N ALA A 66 -15.15 1.51 11.66
CA ALA A 66 -15.77 2.29 10.60
C ALA A 66 -15.80 1.51 9.28
N TYR A 67 -14.66 0.99 8.83
CA TYR A 67 -14.57 0.27 7.56
C TYR A 67 -15.43 -1.01 7.55
N ALA A 68 -15.64 -1.65 8.70
CA ALA A 68 -16.50 -2.83 8.80
C ALA A 68 -17.98 -2.49 8.53
N LYS A 69 -18.42 -1.28 8.89
CA LYS A 69 -19.81 -0.80 8.75
C LYS A 69 -20.15 -0.26 7.36
N ILE A 70 -19.16 -0.04 6.50
CA ILE A 70 -19.40 0.41 5.12
C ILE A 70 -20.14 -0.70 4.36
N GLU A 71 -21.31 -0.36 3.82
CA GLU A 71 -22.02 -1.20 2.85
C GLU A 71 -21.18 -1.32 1.57
N LYS A 72 -21.04 -2.56 1.09
CA LYS A 72 -20.08 -2.91 0.04
C LYS A 72 -20.84 -3.43 -1.16
N ASP A 73 -20.87 -2.64 -2.23
CA ASP A 73 -21.38 -3.10 -3.52
C ASP A 73 -20.24 -3.12 -4.54
N PRO A 74 -19.66 -4.29 -4.86
CA PRO A 74 -18.52 -4.36 -5.77
C PRO A 74 -18.85 -3.90 -7.20
N THR A 75 -20.13 -3.88 -7.59
CA THR A 75 -20.57 -3.46 -8.93
C THR A 75 -20.69 -1.94 -9.08
N LEU A 76 -20.95 -1.24 -7.98
CA LEU A 76 -21.10 0.22 -7.95
C LEU A 76 -19.91 0.93 -7.29
N ASP A 77 -19.10 0.20 -6.54
CA ASP A 77 -18.03 0.78 -5.76
C ASP A 77 -16.73 0.85 -6.54
N THR A 78 -16.17 2.05 -6.59
CA THR A 78 -14.79 2.28 -6.99
C THR A 78 -13.91 2.43 -5.76
N PRO A 79 -12.59 2.19 -5.85
CA PRO A 79 -11.68 2.44 -4.73
C PRO A 79 -11.77 3.88 -4.23
N ARG A 80 -11.96 4.87 -5.13
CA ARG A 80 -12.19 6.27 -4.76
C ARG A 80 -13.49 6.45 -3.98
N LYS A 81 -14.61 5.91 -4.49
CA LYS A 81 -15.92 6.04 -3.84
C LYS A 81 -15.86 5.49 -2.41
N ARG A 82 -15.22 4.33 -2.23
CA ARG A 82 -15.00 3.73 -0.90
C ARG A 82 -14.13 4.61 -0.01
N ALA A 83 -13.03 5.14 -0.53
CA ALA A 83 -12.14 6.01 0.23
C ALA A 83 -12.85 7.29 0.68
N VAL A 84 -13.59 7.95 -0.22
CA VAL A 84 -14.37 9.15 0.08
C VAL A 84 -15.48 8.85 1.10
N GLY A 85 -16.26 7.79 0.89
CA GLY A 85 -17.32 7.40 1.83
C GLY A 85 -16.77 7.08 3.22
N PHE A 86 -15.66 6.34 3.28
CA PHE A 86 -14.94 6.04 4.51
C PHE A 86 -14.44 7.30 5.22
N GLY A 87 -13.79 8.21 4.48
CA GLY A 87 -13.29 9.47 5.03
C GLY A 87 -14.40 10.35 5.58
N LYS A 88 -15.51 10.50 4.84
CA LYS A 88 -16.67 11.28 5.27
C LYS A 88 -17.27 10.76 6.58
N MET A 89 -17.41 9.44 6.70
CA MET A 89 -17.95 8.82 7.91
C MET A 89 -17.06 9.04 9.14
N LEU A 90 -15.74 9.15 8.94
CA LEU A 90 -14.76 9.42 9.99
C LEU A 90 -14.44 10.91 10.16
N GLN A 91 -15.07 11.80 9.37
CA GLN A 91 -14.75 13.23 9.32
C GLN A 91 -13.26 13.49 9.06
N ALA A 92 -12.63 12.66 8.22
CA ALA A 92 -11.24 12.84 7.81
C ALA A 92 -11.16 13.72 6.55
N ASP A 93 -10.13 14.55 6.45
CA ASP A 93 -9.87 15.39 5.27
C ASP A 93 -9.22 14.58 4.12
N ILE A 94 -8.34 13.64 4.48
CA ILE A 94 -7.55 12.85 3.54
C ILE A 94 -7.60 11.37 3.92
N VAL A 95 -7.77 10.51 2.91
CA VAL A 95 -7.68 9.05 3.06
C VAL A 95 -6.50 8.52 2.26
N VAL A 96 -5.67 7.69 2.90
CA VAL A 96 -4.64 6.91 2.22
C VAL A 96 -5.24 5.59 1.73
N VAL A 97 -5.15 5.37 0.42
CA VAL A 97 -5.53 4.13 -0.26
C VAL A 97 -4.27 3.43 -0.70
N GLY A 98 -4.23 2.10 -0.66
CA GLY A 98 -3.07 1.35 -1.15
C GLY A 98 -3.43 0.18 -2.05
N THR A 99 -2.48 -0.26 -2.84
CA THR A 99 -2.58 -1.47 -3.66
C THR A 99 -1.32 -2.29 -3.50
N VAL A 100 -1.43 -3.62 -3.42
CA VAL A 100 -0.27 -4.51 -3.32
C VAL A 100 -0.37 -5.62 -4.35
N TRP A 101 0.54 -5.63 -5.32
CA TRP A 101 0.56 -6.62 -6.41
C TRP A 101 1.67 -7.65 -6.30
N ARG A 102 2.62 -7.44 -5.40
CA ARG A 102 3.68 -8.41 -5.16
C ARG A 102 4.07 -8.38 -3.69
N PHE A 103 4.10 -9.56 -3.08
CA PHE A 103 4.53 -9.75 -1.71
C PHE A 103 5.11 -11.16 -1.57
N ARG A 104 6.38 -11.31 -1.88
CA ARG A 104 7.08 -12.61 -1.88
C ARG A 104 8.14 -12.60 -0.80
N GLU A 105 8.08 -13.61 0.06
CA GLU A 105 9.09 -13.84 1.10
C GLU A 105 10.40 -14.35 0.51
N LYS A 106 11.51 -14.14 1.22
CA LYS A 106 12.78 -14.77 0.87
C LYS A 106 12.67 -16.30 0.93
N GLY A 107 13.30 -17.00 -0.02
CA GLY A 107 13.26 -18.45 -0.16
C GLY A 107 11.93 -19.05 -0.61
N ALA A 108 10.99 -18.21 -1.07
CA ALA A 108 9.66 -18.68 -1.47
C ALA A 108 9.61 -19.32 -2.87
N LEU A 109 10.66 -19.18 -3.70
CA LEU A 109 10.72 -19.84 -5.01
C LEU A 109 11.32 -21.24 -4.87
N GLU A 110 10.56 -22.29 -5.20
CA GLU A 110 10.99 -23.69 -5.08
C GLU A 110 12.26 -23.98 -5.90
N ASP A 111 12.34 -23.46 -7.13
CA ASP A 111 13.51 -23.63 -8.01
C ASP A 111 14.69 -22.73 -7.62
N VAL A 112 14.50 -21.78 -6.70
CA VAL A 112 15.53 -20.83 -6.25
C VAL A 112 15.45 -20.66 -4.72
N PRO A 113 16.04 -21.58 -3.94
CA PRO A 113 15.95 -21.58 -2.47
C PRO A 113 16.49 -20.32 -1.80
N ASP A 114 17.45 -19.63 -2.43
CA ASP A 114 18.01 -18.35 -1.96
C ASP A 114 17.34 -17.13 -2.62
N SER A 115 16.11 -17.29 -3.13
CA SER A 115 15.37 -16.21 -3.77
C SER A 115 15.13 -15.05 -2.80
N PRO A 116 15.35 -13.79 -3.23
CA PRO A 116 15.17 -12.65 -2.35
C PRO A 116 13.71 -12.28 -2.17
N ALA A 117 13.43 -11.61 -1.05
CA ALA A 117 12.16 -10.94 -0.83
C ALA A 117 11.88 -9.91 -1.94
N SER A 118 10.60 -9.79 -2.29
CA SER A 118 10.15 -8.98 -3.41
C SER A 118 8.77 -8.41 -3.14
N VAL A 119 8.66 -7.09 -3.16
CA VAL A 119 7.47 -6.34 -2.75
C VAL A 119 7.13 -5.29 -3.80
N GLY A 120 5.85 -5.17 -4.14
CA GLY A 120 5.32 -4.25 -5.15
C GLY A 120 3.99 -3.68 -4.66
N PHE A 121 3.93 -2.38 -4.43
CA PHE A 121 2.74 -1.69 -3.95
C PHE A 121 2.72 -0.21 -4.34
N ALA A 122 1.53 0.40 -4.28
CA ALA A 122 1.36 1.83 -4.42
C ALA A 122 0.53 2.40 -3.27
N LEU A 123 0.77 3.67 -2.96
CA LEU A 123 -0.01 4.47 -2.02
C LEU A 123 -0.57 5.69 -2.76
N TYR A 124 -1.80 6.05 -2.42
CA TYR A 124 -2.54 7.17 -2.99
C TYR A 124 -3.08 8.02 -1.84
N LEU A 125 -2.91 9.34 -1.93
CA LEU A 125 -3.62 10.29 -1.06
C LEU A 125 -4.84 10.78 -1.80
N VAL A 126 -6.01 10.59 -1.19
CA VAL A 126 -7.30 10.99 -1.73
C VAL A 126 -7.89 12.06 -0.82
N ASP A 127 -8.18 13.22 -1.42
CA ASP A 127 -8.96 14.28 -0.79
C ASP A 127 -10.42 13.83 -0.62
N VAL A 128 -10.96 13.94 0.59
CA VAL A 128 -12.29 13.40 0.92
C VAL A 128 -13.41 14.31 0.43
N GLU A 129 -13.18 15.63 0.39
CA GLU A 129 -14.16 16.61 -0.07
C GLU A 129 -14.42 16.45 -1.58
N THR A 130 -13.36 16.47 -2.37
CA THR A 130 -13.39 16.49 -3.83
C THR A 130 -13.26 15.11 -4.47
N GLY A 131 -12.75 14.12 -3.73
CA GLY A 131 -12.39 12.80 -4.26
C GLY A 131 -11.15 12.81 -5.15
N LEU A 132 -10.41 13.92 -5.24
CA LEU A 132 -9.23 14.04 -6.08
C LEU A 132 -8.05 13.25 -5.48
N ARG A 133 -7.23 12.67 -6.37
CA ARG A 133 -5.97 12.07 -5.98
C ARG A 133 -4.91 13.17 -5.86
N LEU A 134 -4.57 13.56 -4.64
CA LEU A 134 -3.55 14.57 -4.34
C LEU A 134 -2.14 14.08 -4.66
N TRP A 135 -1.87 12.79 -4.41
CA TRP A 135 -0.53 12.22 -4.61
C TRP A 135 -0.58 10.72 -4.90
N ARG A 136 0.45 10.20 -5.57
CA ARG A 136 0.72 8.77 -5.78
C ARG A 136 2.20 8.48 -5.59
N GLY A 137 2.51 7.43 -4.84
CA GLY A 137 3.83 6.83 -4.77
C GLY A 137 3.76 5.34 -5.09
N THR A 138 4.73 4.84 -5.85
CA THR A 138 4.85 3.43 -6.21
C THR A 138 6.21 2.90 -5.73
N PHE A 139 6.21 1.74 -5.09
CA PHE A 139 7.39 1.00 -4.72
C PHE A 139 7.38 -0.37 -5.39
N ASP A 140 8.43 -0.65 -6.15
CA ASP A 140 8.68 -1.96 -6.76
C ASP A 140 10.11 -2.38 -6.40
N GLY A 141 10.24 -3.12 -5.30
CA GLY A 141 11.54 -3.54 -4.77
C GLY A 141 11.68 -5.06 -4.82
N THR A 142 12.75 -5.53 -5.45
CA THR A 142 13.28 -6.89 -5.24
C THR A 142 14.68 -6.76 -4.73
N GLN A 143 15.02 -7.43 -3.63
CA GLN A 143 16.38 -7.38 -3.10
C GLN A 143 17.31 -8.22 -3.99
N LYS A 144 17.72 -7.74 -5.16
CA LYS A 144 18.87 -8.31 -5.87
C LYS A 144 20.12 -7.83 -5.14
N ALA A 145 21.00 -8.74 -4.72
CA ALA A 145 22.28 -8.49 -4.04
C ALA A 145 22.37 -7.05 -3.48
N LEU A 146 21.80 -6.83 -2.29
CA LEU A 146 21.89 -5.61 -1.48
C LEU A 146 22.46 -4.38 -2.25
N THR A 147 21.64 -3.68 -3.05
CA THR A 147 22.11 -2.45 -3.72
C THR A 147 22.47 -1.40 -2.66
N GLU A 148 23.40 -0.50 -2.98
CA GLU A 148 23.92 0.49 -2.03
C GLU A 148 22.82 1.40 -1.48
N ASP A 149 21.82 1.76 -2.29
CA ASP A 149 20.65 2.53 -1.88
C ASP A 149 19.78 1.78 -0.86
N VAL A 150 19.52 0.49 -1.10
CA VAL A 150 18.72 -0.35 -0.21
C VAL A 150 19.49 -0.61 1.09
N LEU A 151 20.80 -0.90 1.00
CA LEU A 151 21.70 -1.02 2.16
C LEU A 151 21.74 0.23 3.01
N GLY A 152 21.91 1.40 2.38
CA GLY A 152 21.90 2.69 3.06
C GLY A 152 20.57 2.93 3.77
N GLY A 153 19.47 2.62 3.08
CA GLY A 153 18.13 2.64 3.64
C GLY A 153 17.92 1.72 4.84
N ILE A 154 18.40 0.47 4.75
CA ILE A 154 18.36 -0.55 5.80
C ILE A 154 19.17 -0.10 7.03
N LYS A 155 20.40 0.41 6.82
CA LYS A 155 21.25 0.96 7.89
C LYS A 155 20.57 2.13 8.60
N GLN A 156 19.98 3.07 7.85
CA GLN A 156 19.21 4.20 8.41
C GLN A 156 17.93 3.76 9.16
N LEU A 157 17.45 2.54 8.88
CA LEU A 157 16.27 1.95 9.53
C LEU A 157 16.61 1.14 10.79
N GLY A 158 17.91 0.97 11.11
CA GLY A 158 18.37 0.12 12.21
C GLY A 158 18.14 -1.37 11.96
N MET A 159 17.94 -1.77 10.70
CA MET A 159 17.76 -3.18 10.30
C MET A 159 19.13 -3.78 9.97
N GLY A 160 19.33 -5.08 10.25
CA GLY A 160 20.63 -5.73 10.02
C GLY A 160 20.90 -5.98 8.53
N LEU A 161 22.18 -6.24 8.19
CA LEU A 161 22.66 -6.42 6.81
C LEU A 161 22.31 -7.79 6.18
N HIS A 162 21.24 -8.43 6.64
CA HIS A 162 20.79 -9.75 6.16
C HIS A 162 19.79 -9.64 5.00
N TRP A 163 19.48 -10.78 4.37
CA TRP A 163 18.32 -10.90 3.48
C TRP A 163 17.06 -10.48 4.24
N LEU A 164 16.44 -9.40 3.76
CA LEU A 164 15.24 -8.84 4.37
C LEU A 164 14.09 -9.81 4.18
N THR A 165 13.18 -9.78 5.15
CA THR A 165 11.83 -10.30 4.97
C THR A 165 11.02 -9.42 4.04
N ALA A 166 9.93 -9.95 3.48
CA ALA A 166 9.00 -9.15 2.69
C ALA A 166 8.43 -7.97 3.51
N GLU A 167 8.14 -8.18 4.81
CA GLU A 167 7.66 -7.11 5.68
C GLU A 167 8.69 -5.99 5.90
N GLU A 168 9.96 -6.34 6.11
CA GLU A 168 11.03 -5.33 6.26
C GLU A 168 11.25 -4.53 4.97
N LEU A 169 11.20 -5.21 3.82
CA LEU A 169 11.30 -4.56 2.51
C LEU A 169 10.10 -3.64 2.25
N ALA A 170 8.89 -4.07 2.64
CA ALA A 170 7.69 -3.24 2.59
C ALA A 170 7.81 -2.00 3.49
N ARG A 171 8.33 -2.15 4.70
CA ARG A 171 8.57 -1.03 5.63
C ARG A 171 9.56 -0.04 5.05
N TYR A 172 10.66 -0.52 4.46
CA TYR A 172 11.59 0.33 3.73
C TYR A 172 10.90 1.09 2.60
N GLY A 173 10.10 0.39 1.79
CA GLY A 173 9.35 1.00 0.70
C GLY A 173 8.40 2.10 1.18
N VAL A 174 7.62 1.83 2.24
CA VAL A 174 6.66 2.79 2.80
C VAL A 174 7.39 4.03 3.28
N LYS A 175 8.44 3.89 4.10
CA LYS A 175 9.20 5.04 4.60
C LYS A 175 9.83 5.84 3.46
N SER A 176 10.29 5.18 2.41
CA SER A 176 10.89 5.82 1.23
C SER A 176 9.85 6.60 0.42
N LEU A 177 8.64 6.08 0.29
CA LEU A 177 7.52 6.77 -0.33
C LEU A 177 7.04 7.96 0.51
N LEU A 178 6.85 7.77 1.82
CA LEU A 178 6.40 8.84 2.70
C LEU A 178 7.38 10.00 2.70
N ARG A 179 8.71 9.77 2.66
CA ARG A 179 9.72 10.84 2.52
C ARG A 179 9.50 11.76 1.32
N LYS A 180 8.82 11.30 0.26
CA LYS A 180 8.50 12.05 -0.96
C LYS A 180 7.11 12.71 -0.93
N LEU A 181 6.38 12.61 0.18
CA LEU A 181 5.13 13.35 0.34
C LEU A 181 5.43 14.86 0.36
N PRO A 182 4.59 15.66 -0.33
CA PRO A 182 4.65 17.12 -0.21
C PRO A 182 4.59 17.54 1.26
N SER A 183 5.37 18.55 1.61
CA SER A 183 5.39 19.21 2.92
C SER A 183 4.21 20.16 3.08
#